data_AF-A0A0D3KJR1-F1
#
_entry.id   AF-A0A0D3KJR1-F1
#
_cell.length_a   1.000
_cell.length_b   1.000
_cell.length_c   1.000
_cell.angle_alpha   90.00
_cell.angle_beta   90.00
_cell.angle_gamma   90.00
#
_symmetry.space_group_name_H-M   'P 1'
#
loop_
_entity.id
_entity.type
_entity.pdbx_description
1 polymer ?
#
loop_
_entity_poly.entity_id
_entity_poly.type
_entity_poly.pdbx_seq_one_letter_code
_entity_poly.pdbx_strand_id
1 'polypeptide(L)'
;MDIYHAIMRGRYQTPPDCPRQARDLISQLLAQSHATRLGSGRGGHREASHRGQPVRSHNFFGGIDFEALEERALPVPWVPEITGNTDTSQFDSDSYSTDDDKTWDGHIDPKQEEVWRREFDGLECS
;
A
#
# COMPACT_ATOMS: atom_id res chain seq x y z
N MET A 1 -22.49 -5.73 11.20
CA MET A 1 -21.32 -5.62 12.11
C MET A 1 -20.36 -6.81 11.98
N ASP A 2 -20.59 -7.72 11.04
CA ASP A 2 -19.95 -9.04 11.04
C ASP A 2 -18.46 -9.02 10.64
N ILE A 3 -18.07 -8.05 9.79
CA ILE A 3 -16.68 -7.88 9.35
C ILE A 3 -15.77 -7.46 10.51
N TYR A 4 -16.18 -6.50 11.34
CA TYR A 4 -15.40 -6.07 12.50
C TYR A 4 -15.17 -7.24 13.48
N HIS A 5 -16.22 -8.02 13.75
CA HIS A 5 -16.11 -9.20 14.61
C HIS A 5 -15.24 -10.30 13.97
N ALA A 6 -15.27 -10.46 12.65
CA ALA A 6 -14.38 -11.39 11.94
C ALA A 6 -12.90 -10.97 12.06
N ILE A 7 -12.60 -9.68 11.91
CA ILE A 7 -11.25 -9.13 12.09
C ILE A 7 -10.77 -9.32 13.54
N MET A 8 -11.61 -9.01 14.53
CA MET A 8 -11.26 -9.21 15.93
C MET A 8 -11.02 -10.68 16.30
N ARG A 9 -11.72 -11.62 15.65
CA ARG A 9 -11.50 -13.06 15.84
C ARG A 9 -10.19 -13.53 15.21
N GLY A 10 -9.67 -12.83 14.20
CA GLY A 10 -8.40 -13.15 13.54
C GLY A 10 -8.37 -14.51 12.85
N ARG A 11 -9.54 -15.10 12.53
CA ARG A 11 -9.63 -16.42 11.91
C ARG A 11 -9.63 -16.28 10.39
N TYR A 12 -8.63 -16.87 9.74
CA TYR A 12 -8.53 -16.97 8.30
C TYR A 12 -8.12 -18.40 7.92
N GLN A 13 -8.37 -18.78 6.68
CA GLN A 13 -7.94 -20.06 6.12
C GLN A 13 -7.03 -19.77 4.93
N THR A 14 -5.95 -20.53 4.82
CA THR A 14 -5.06 -20.46 3.66
C THR A 14 -5.46 -21.52 2.64
N PRO A 15 -5.40 -21.23 1.33
CA PRO A 15 -5.64 -22.22 0.29
C PRO A 15 -4.72 -23.45 0.44
N PRO A 16 -5.15 -24.67 0.04
CA PRO A 16 -4.36 -25.89 0.20
C PRO A 16 -3.02 -25.89 -0.56
N ASP A 17 -2.97 -25.18 -1.68
CA ASP A 17 -1.82 -24.98 -2.56
C ASP A 17 -0.84 -23.91 -2.06
N CYS A 18 -1.17 -23.22 -0.95
CA CYS A 18 -0.32 -22.18 -0.39
C CYS A 18 1.00 -22.77 0.17
N PRO A 19 2.18 -22.30 -0.32
CA PRO A 19 3.48 -22.75 0.17
C PRO A 19 3.62 -22.61 1.68
N ARG A 20 4.37 -23.51 2.32
CA ARG A 20 4.56 -23.48 3.79
C ARG A 20 5.13 -22.14 4.27
N GLN A 21 6.11 -21.60 3.54
CA GLN A 21 6.74 -20.31 3.83
C GLN A 21 5.75 -19.15 3.69
N ALA A 22 4.82 -19.22 2.74
CA ALA A 22 3.78 -18.21 2.56
C ALA A 22 2.76 -18.27 3.71
N ARG A 23 2.33 -19.47 4.10
CA ARG A 23 1.43 -19.67 5.26
C ARG A 23 2.05 -19.16 6.55
N ASP A 24 3.33 -19.44 6.77
CA ASP A 24 4.09 -18.94 7.92
C ASP A 24 4.15 -17.41 7.93
N LEU A 25 4.53 -16.80 6.80
CA LEU A 25 4.56 -15.34 6.64
C LEU A 25 3.20 -14.70 6.97
N ILE A 26 2.13 -15.20 6.38
CA ILE A 26 0.76 -14.69 6.59
C ILE A 26 0.39 -14.79 8.08
N SER A 27 0.76 -15.88 8.75
CA SER A 27 0.46 -16.07 10.18
C SER A 27 1.18 -15.09 11.10
N GLN A 28 2.43 -14.75 10.79
CA GLN A 28 3.20 -13.82 11.59
C GLN A 28 2.80 -12.36 11.30
N LEU A 29 2.39 -12.04 10.06
CA LEU A 29 1.84 -10.74 9.68
C LEU A 29 0.44 -10.49 10.27
N LEU A 30 -0.41 -11.52 10.30
CA LEU A 30 -1.78 -11.44 10.82
C LEU A 30 -1.87 -11.78 12.32
N ALA A 31 -0.76 -11.70 13.06
CA ALA A 31 -0.78 -11.87 14.51
C ALA A 31 -1.72 -10.85 15.17
N GLN A 32 -2.58 -11.34 16.07
CA GLN A 32 -3.59 -10.53 16.77
C GLN A 32 -2.96 -9.41 17.60
N SER A 33 -1.87 -9.72 18.31
CA SER A 33 -1.12 -8.74 19.08
C SER A 33 -0.14 -8.01 18.19
N HIS A 34 -0.19 -6.67 18.21
CA HIS A 34 0.78 -5.84 17.50
C HIS A 34 2.21 -6.07 18.00
N ALA A 35 2.43 -6.40 19.27
CA ALA A 35 3.77 -6.60 19.82
C ALA A 35 4.48 -7.84 19.24
N THR A 36 3.71 -8.88 18.86
CA THR A 36 4.23 -10.12 18.30
C THR A 36 4.14 -10.16 16.78
N ARG A 37 3.51 -9.17 16.16
CA ARG A 37 3.37 -9.09 14.71
C ARG A 37 4.71 -8.88 14.04
N LEU A 38 4.95 -9.62 12.96
CA LEU A 38 6.16 -9.48 12.17
C LEU A 38 6.33 -8.03 11.71
N GLY A 39 7.51 -7.44 11.97
CA GLY A 39 7.82 -6.05 11.61
C GLY A 39 7.36 -4.99 12.63
N SER A 40 6.63 -5.36 13.69
CA SER A 40 6.14 -4.42 14.72
C SER A 40 7.04 -4.31 15.97
N GLY A 41 8.02 -5.21 16.14
CA GLY A 41 8.94 -5.25 17.28
C GLY A 41 10.04 -4.18 17.29
N ARG A 42 11.01 -4.29 18.22
CA ARG A 42 12.11 -3.32 18.40
C ARG A 42 13.02 -3.18 17.16
N GLY A 43 13.26 -4.26 16.42
CA GLY A 43 13.92 -4.24 15.10
C GLY A 43 12.96 -4.08 13.92
N GLY A 44 11.72 -3.65 14.17
CA GLY A 44 10.72 -3.37 13.16
C GLY A 44 10.93 -2.00 12.50
N HIS A 45 9.87 -1.22 12.37
CA HIS A 45 9.93 0.12 11.76
C HIS A 45 10.63 1.19 12.63
N ARG A 46 10.86 0.97 13.93
CA ARG A 46 11.27 2.04 14.85
C ARG A 46 12.76 2.40 14.81
N GLU A 47 13.60 1.53 14.26
CA GLU A 47 15.04 1.77 14.16
C GLU A 47 15.40 2.00 12.68
N ALA A 48 15.94 3.19 12.38
CA ALA A 48 16.20 3.61 11.00
C ALA A 48 17.17 2.69 10.24
N SER A 49 18.15 2.12 10.94
CA SER A 49 19.15 1.18 10.40
C SER A 49 18.60 -0.21 10.08
N HIS A 50 17.48 -0.61 10.68
CA HIS A 50 16.97 -1.98 10.59
C HIS A 50 15.49 -2.06 10.17
N ARG A 51 14.94 -0.99 9.56
CA ARG A 51 13.53 -0.95 9.15
C ARG A 51 13.17 -2.15 8.29
N GLY A 52 12.20 -2.92 8.77
CA GLY A 52 11.67 -4.07 8.04
C GLY A 52 12.63 -5.26 7.95
N GLN A 53 13.77 -5.26 8.66
CA GLN A 53 14.70 -6.38 8.67
C GLN A 53 14.02 -7.72 9.03
N PRO A 54 13.11 -7.81 10.03
CA PRO A 54 12.39 -9.04 10.33
C PRO A 54 11.54 -9.56 9.16
N VAL A 55 11.04 -8.66 8.31
CA VAL A 55 10.28 -9.04 7.11
C VAL A 55 11.24 -9.52 6.04
N ARG A 56 12.31 -8.75 5.78
CA ARG A 56 13.32 -9.08 4.76
C ARG A 56 14.05 -10.40 5.04
N SER A 57 14.27 -10.75 6.32
CA SER A 57 14.94 -11.99 6.71
C SER A 57 14.04 -13.23 6.73
N HIS A 58 12.74 -13.08 6.45
CA HIS A 58 11.81 -14.20 6.47
C HIS A 58 12.06 -15.15 5.28
N ASN A 59 12.00 -16.46 5.50
CA ASN A 59 12.31 -17.50 4.49
C ASN A 59 11.49 -17.40 3.20
N PHE A 60 10.30 -16.80 3.25
CA PHE A 60 9.50 -16.51 2.06
C PHE A 60 10.25 -15.61 1.06
N PHE A 61 11.06 -14.67 1.56
CA PHE A 61 11.83 -13.73 0.75
C PHE A 61 13.29 -14.18 0.55
N GLY A 62 13.67 -15.40 0.95
CA GLY A 62 15.06 -15.85 0.91
C GLY A 62 15.71 -15.88 -0.48
N GLY A 63 14.92 -15.81 -1.56
CA GLY A 63 15.40 -15.71 -2.93
C GLY A 63 15.43 -14.28 -3.50
N ILE A 64 15.08 -13.27 -2.69
CA ILE A 64 15.01 -11.87 -3.13
C ILE A 64 16.24 -11.13 -2.61
N ASP A 65 16.98 -10.54 -3.55
CA ASP A 65 17.97 -9.52 -3.25
C ASP A 65 17.25 -8.18 -3.10
N PHE A 66 17.16 -7.68 -1.87
CA PHE A 66 16.46 -6.43 -1.57
C PHE A 66 17.23 -5.18 -2.01
N GLU A 67 18.55 -5.25 -2.17
CA GLU A 67 19.36 -4.14 -2.67
C GLU A 67 19.13 -3.99 -4.18
N ALA A 68 19.23 -5.09 -4.93
CA ALA A 68 18.89 -5.11 -6.35
C ALA A 68 17.41 -4.76 -6.63
N LEU A 69 16.49 -5.11 -5.72
CA LEU A 69 15.08 -4.73 -5.82
C LEU A 69 14.90 -3.20 -5.69
N GLU A 70 15.59 -2.59 -4.74
CA GLU A 70 15.54 -1.13 -4.50
C GLU A 70 16.12 -0.35 -5.70
N GLU A 71 17.18 -0.88 -6.30
CA GLU A 71 17.78 -0.35 -7.53
C GLU A 71 16.96 -0.65 -8.80
N ARG A 72 15.82 -1.35 -8.69
CA ARG A 72 14.97 -1.79 -9.81
C ARG A 72 15.72 -2.65 -10.84
N ALA A 73 16.73 -3.40 -10.38
CA ALA A 73 17.56 -4.27 -11.22
C ALA A 73 16.97 -5.70 -11.37
N LEU A 74 16.00 -6.08 -10.54
CA LEU A 74 15.34 -7.39 -10.65
C LEU A 74 14.34 -7.42 -11.83
N PRO A 75 14.27 -8.54 -12.57
CA PRO A 75 13.27 -8.69 -13.63
C PRO A 75 11.87 -8.72 -13.05
N VAL A 76 10.95 -7.96 -13.63
CA VAL A 76 9.54 -7.99 -13.23
C VAL A 76 8.88 -9.28 -13.72
N PRO A 77 8.04 -9.92 -12.89
CA PRO A 77 7.36 -11.16 -13.28
C PRO A 77 6.24 -10.92 -14.31
N TRP A 78 5.73 -9.70 -14.39
CA TRP A 78 4.67 -9.30 -15.31
C TRP A 78 4.89 -7.88 -15.79
N VAL A 79 4.75 -7.67 -17.10
CA VAL A 79 4.82 -6.35 -17.74
C VAL A 79 3.43 -6.07 -18.33
N PRO A 80 2.75 -4.99 -17.92
CA PRO A 80 1.48 -4.60 -18.53
C PRO A 80 1.68 -4.21 -20.00
N GLU A 81 0.70 -4.53 -20.84
CA GLU A 81 0.65 -4.01 -22.20
C GLU A 81 0.11 -2.58 -22.17
N ILE A 82 0.93 -1.63 -22.65
CA ILE A 82 0.58 -0.21 -22.71
C ILE A 82 0.61 0.22 -24.18
N THR A 83 -0.49 0.82 -24.63
CA THR A 83 -0.72 1.19 -26.03
C THR A 83 -0.34 2.63 -26.36
N GLY A 84 -0.18 3.49 -25.35
CA GLY A 84 0.23 4.88 -25.54
C GLY A 84 0.15 5.74 -24.27
N ASN A 85 0.44 7.04 -24.42
CA ASN A 85 0.48 7.99 -23.30
C ASN A 85 -0.87 8.25 -22.62
N THR A 86 -1.98 7.98 -23.31
CA THR A 86 -3.35 8.16 -22.81
C THR A 86 -4.05 6.81 -22.65
N ASP A 87 -3.29 5.73 -22.51
CA ASP A 87 -3.85 4.40 -22.33
C ASP A 87 -4.54 4.29 -20.97
N THR A 88 -5.86 4.08 -20.99
CA THR A 88 -6.70 3.90 -19.80
C THR A 88 -7.15 2.44 -19.61
N SER A 89 -6.62 1.49 -20.38
CA SER A 89 -7.05 0.08 -20.37
C SER A 89 -6.85 -0.66 -19.04
N GLN A 90 -5.93 -0.18 -18.20
CA GLN A 90 -5.66 -0.73 -16.86
C GLN A 90 -6.43 -0.01 -15.73
N PHE A 91 -7.32 0.92 -16.09
CA PHE A 91 -8.18 1.65 -15.15
C PHE A 91 -9.63 1.17 -15.27
N ASP A 92 -10.42 1.35 -14.22
CA ASP A 92 -11.85 1.01 -14.22
C ASP A 92 -12.63 2.02 -15.09
N SER A 93 -13.53 1.53 -15.96
CA SER A 93 -14.37 2.35 -16.82
C SER A 93 -15.27 3.30 -16.04
N ASP A 94 -15.67 2.91 -14.83
CA ASP A 94 -16.56 3.71 -13.97
C ASP A 94 -15.83 4.84 -13.24
N SER A 95 -14.49 4.88 -13.31
CA SER A 95 -13.68 5.94 -12.69
C SER A 95 -13.69 7.25 -13.48
N TYR A 96 -14.08 7.21 -14.75
CA TYR A 96 -14.11 8.34 -15.66
C TYR A 96 -15.53 8.58 -16.19
N SER A 97 -16.49 8.79 -15.29
CA SER A 97 -17.79 9.34 -15.69
C SER A 97 -17.56 10.69 -16.35
N THR A 98 -17.94 10.81 -17.62
CA THR A 98 -17.82 12.01 -18.47
C THR A 98 -18.73 13.16 -18.07
N ASP A 99 -19.15 13.24 -16.80
CA ASP A 99 -19.87 14.39 -16.23
C ASP A 99 -18.89 15.55 -15.92
N ASP A 100 -17.90 15.73 -16.80
CA ASP A 100 -16.73 16.62 -16.68
C ASP A 100 -17.04 18.08 -17.04
N ASP A 101 -18.29 18.53 -16.86
CA ASP A 101 -18.65 19.94 -16.92
C ASP A 101 -18.61 20.61 -15.52
N LYS A 102 -18.23 19.88 -14.47
CA LYS A 102 -18.09 20.42 -13.12
C LYS A 102 -16.66 20.86 -12.87
N THR A 103 -16.36 22.12 -13.22
CA THR A 103 -15.15 22.75 -12.69
C THR A 103 -15.28 22.84 -11.16
N TRP A 104 -14.16 22.70 -10.45
CA TRP A 104 -14.11 22.78 -8.98
C TRP A 104 -14.68 24.11 -8.45
N ASP A 105 -14.72 25.15 -9.30
CA ASP A 105 -15.23 26.49 -9.00
C ASP A 105 -16.65 26.48 -8.41
N GLY A 106 -17.50 25.53 -8.81
CA GLY A 106 -18.86 25.40 -8.29
C GLY A 106 -18.95 24.92 -6.83
N HIS A 107 -17.85 24.38 -6.30
CA HIS A 107 -17.75 23.84 -4.94
C HIS A 107 -16.92 24.71 -3.98
N ILE A 108 -16.35 25.82 -4.47
CA ILE A 108 -15.57 26.75 -3.66
C ILE A 108 -16.53 27.76 -3.02
N ASP A 109 -16.62 27.78 -1.69
CA ASP A 109 -17.25 28.89 -0.97
C ASP A 109 -16.28 30.09 -0.99
N PRO A 110 -16.62 31.23 -1.63
CA PRO A 110 -15.74 32.40 -1.71
C PRO A 110 -15.33 32.93 -0.34
N LYS A 111 -16.14 32.70 0.71
CA LYS A 111 -15.82 33.14 2.08
C LYS A 111 -14.65 32.38 2.68
N GLN A 112 -14.37 31.19 2.16
CA GLN A 112 -13.26 30.38 2.61
C GLN A 112 -11.95 30.79 1.93
N GLU A 113 -11.97 31.49 0.80
CA GLU A 113 -10.77 31.80 0.01
C GLU A 113 -9.65 32.47 0.83
N GLU A 114 -9.97 33.42 1.70
CA GLU A 114 -8.99 34.07 2.59
C GLU A 114 -8.36 33.11 3.60
N VAL A 115 -9.15 32.16 4.13
CA VAL A 115 -8.67 31.13 5.06
C VAL A 115 -7.76 30.17 4.33
N TRP A 116 -8.15 29.73 3.13
CA TRP A 116 -7.37 28.79 2.33
C TRP A 116 -6.05 29.41 1.87
N ARG A 117 -6.05 30.68 1.42
CA ARG A 117 -4.82 31.41 1.13
C ARG A 117 -3.91 31.51 2.36
N ARG A 118 -4.47 31.86 3.52
CA ARG A 118 -3.67 31.95 4.76
C ARG A 118 -3.06 30.61 5.19
N GLU A 119 -3.77 29.50 5.02
CA GLU A 119 -3.36 28.18 5.51
C GLU A 119 -2.52 27.39 4.51
N PHE A 120 -2.70 27.64 3.20
CA PHE A 120 -2.09 26.84 2.14
C PHE A 120 -1.24 27.65 1.14
N ASP A 121 -1.25 29.01 1.15
CA ASP A 121 -0.30 29.78 0.33
C ASP A 121 1.14 29.49 0.78
N GLY A 122 2.00 29.22 -0.20
CA GLY A 122 3.40 28.88 0.05
C GLY A 122 3.66 27.39 0.35
N LEU A 123 2.62 26.53 0.34
CA LEU A 123 2.77 25.08 0.28
C LEU A 123 2.93 24.60 -1.17
N GLU A 124 3.82 25.24 -1.92
CA GLU A 124 4.21 24.69 -3.22
C GLU A 124 5.07 23.44 -2.98
N CYS A 125 4.75 22.35 -3.66
CA CYS A 125 5.59 21.15 -3.63
C CYS A 125 6.95 21.49 -4.25
N SER A 126 8.02 21.37 -3.44
CA SER A 126 9.42 21.48 -3.88
C SER A 126 9.82 20.39 -4.85
#